data_AF-A0A1Q7WTF3-F1
#
_entry.id   AF-A0A1Q7WTF3-F1
#
_cell.length_a   1.000
_cell.length_b   1.000
_cell.length_c   1.000
_cell.angle_alpha   90.00
_cell.angle_beta   90.00
_cell.angle_gamma   90.00
#
_symmetry.space_group_name_H-M   'P 1'
#
loop_
_entity.id
_entity.type
_entity.pdbx_description
1 polymer ?
#
loop_
_entity_poly.entity_id
_entity_poly.type
_entity_poly.pdbx_seq_one_letter_code
_entity_poly.pdbx_strand_id
1 'polypeptide(L)'
;MKQNYGVLRVVRVRLPADATTYLQDRYPSGWLPEERLVHLLTHTSTTIGRALNNDIILMDPTVSREHARLDLDASGWHITNLTEQNIVRVNGQTVPTGCTFSMQSQDILIVGSTMLQLIAPNNVQTSLQDDDQRAADTERLPYVNHPSQPRYQPPFFDDSSTRRGSRVLKGAPRPSVSFTPPNLPSLSPRSAFAGSAGGTSLPKQPAPELVAQTWEEDVEESLLGAGVTMQFALPQRLGKRTLWFIAGTGLLLLVASAVITVVLNGLITFTALAEYGVSSVLAAIFIPAIPAVCIFLLVNFIDRFEREPWFLRLAAFLWGAIIAIPPALFIEGKVDGMLTDLLGTGTSNVVRSAFQGLNAGFTEETIKGLGLLLLFVILRDEFDNVTDGIVYAVLIGAGFAMVENFRYFAVDFRQFPVFLIVYRIVLGWLGHSTFLACFGAALGYVRHTRVRWRQIVIPLAGYLIAVGLHSFFDFVTFQASVALNANPGNAYVSFLSLVALIGDYIPPFLAQMFLLYILIKALAHEAAVIREFLAVEVSDGVVKVDEYALLQNSFQRTRAERRVLQQSGYRQWLRVKALYQTEIGLAFRKWHVSMGDKPKLGYRQPEDAYRQRIKRLRHEIQTAQR
;
A
#
# COMPACT_ATOMS: atom_id res chain seq x y z
N MET A 1 9.22 29.40 2.25
CA MET A 1 8.97 28.03 1.74
C MET A 1 8.61 28.15 0.27
N LYS A 2 9.15 27.32 -0.63
CA LYS A 2 8.69 27.32 -2.03
C LYS A 2 7.24 26.87 -2.05
N GLN A 3 6.35 27.70 -2.56
CA GLN A 3 4.93 27.41 -2.67
C GLN A 3 4.71 26.53 -3.91
N ASN A 4 3.98 25.43 -3.73
CA ASN A 4 3.65 24.52 -4.82
C ASN A 4 2.18 24.71 -5.17
N TYR A 5 1.90 25.21 -6.36
CA TYR A 5 0.56 25.63 -6.78
C TYR A 5 -0.27 24.45 -7.32
N GLY A 6 0.40 23.43 -7.86
CA GLY A 6 -0.23 22.23 -8.41
C GLY A 6 0.81 21.28 -8.94
N VAL A 7 0.35 20.23 -9.62
CA VAL A 7 1.20 19.30 -10.37
C VAL A 7 0.61 18.99 -11.74
N LEU A 8 1.48 18.81 -12.73
CA LEU A 8 1.13 18.16 -13.99
C LEU A 8 1.54 16.69 -13.91
N ARG A 9 0.54 15.82 -13.81
CA ARG A 9 0.69 14.37 -13.79
C ARG A 9 0.70 13.83 -15.21
N VAL A 10 1.61 12.91 -15.50
CA VAL A 10 1.61 12.15 -16.75
C VAL A 10 0.58 11.03 -16.67
N VAL A 11 -0.31 10.96 -17.67
CA VAL A 11 -1.31 9.88 -17.81
C VAL A 11 -0.85 8.98 -18.96
N ARG A 12 -0.31 7.79 -18.64
CA ARG A 12 0.03 6.80 -19.68
C ARG A 12 -1.25 6.23 -20.30
N VAL A 13 -1.45 6.45 -21.60
CA VAL A 13 -2.45 5.69 -22.37
C VAL A 13 -1.86 4.32 -22.68
N ARG A 14 -2.37 3.26 -22.02
CA ARG A 14 -2.09 1.89 -22.44
C ARG A 14 -3.07 1.57 -23.56
N LEU A 15 -2.62 1.61 -24.81
CA LEU A 15 -3.44 1.18 -25.94
C LEU A 15 -3.81 -0.31 -25.76
N PRO A 16 -5.06 -0.72 -26.03
CA PRO A 16 -5.45 -2.13 -26.11
C PRO A 16 -4.53 -2.88 -27.08
N ALA A 17 -4.31 -4.19 -26.85
CA ALA A 17 -3.45 -5.02 -27.72
C ALA A 17 -3.94 -5.03 -29.18
N ASP A 18 -5.23 -4.79 -29.40
CA ASP A 18 -5.89 -4.80 -30.70
C ASP A 18 -6.14 -3.38 -31.26
N ALA A 19 -5.47 -2.35 -30.72
CA ALA A 19 -5.65 -0.98 -31.18
C ALA A 19 -5.19 -0.84 -32.64
N THR A 20 -6.12 -0.43 -33.52
CA THR A 20 -5.84 -0.12 -34.93
C THR A 20 -4.71 0.90 -35.08
N THR A 21 -3.95 0.84 -36.18
CA THR A 21 -2.86 1.79 -36.51
C THR A 21 -3.27 3.26 -36.36
N TYR A 22 -4.54 3.58 -36.65
CA TYR A 22 -5.12 4.92 -36.47
C TYR A 22 -5.24 5.40 -35.01
N LEU A 23 -5.42 4.50 -34.04
CA LEU A 23 -5.43 4.83 -32.60
C LEU A 23 -4.00 4.97 -32.05
N GLN A 24 -3.04 4.22 -32.61
CA GLN A 24 -1.60 4.38 -32.32
C GLN A 24 -1.08 5.74 -32.80
N ASP A 25 -1.48 6.19 -33.99
CA ASP A 25 -1.15 7.53 -34.50
C ASP A 25 -1.84 8.66 -33.72
N ARG A 26 -3.02 8.39 -33.14
CA ARG A 26 -3.77 9.37 -32.35
C ARG A 26 -3.30 9.49 -30.89
N TYR A 27 -2.66 8.43 -30.36
CA TYR A 27 -2.11 8.38 -28.99
C TYR A 27 -0.75 7.67 -29.00
N PRO A 28 0.32 8.30 -29.49
CA PRO A 28 1.63 7.67 -29.52
C PRO A 28 2.10 7.42 -28.08
N SER A 29 2.62 6.23 -27.81
CA SER A 29 3.23 5.90 -26.52
C SER A 29 4.60 6.56 -26.42
N GLY A 30 4.63 7.88 -26.19
CA GLY A 30 5.87 8.62 -25.94
C GLY A 30 6.54 8.13 -24.65
N TRP A 31 7.82 7.77 -24.74
CA TRP A 31 8.66 7.52 -23.58
C TRP A 31 9.05 8.86 -22.97
N LEU A 32 8.43 9.24 -21.86
CA LEU A 32 9.00 10.25 -20.97
C LEU A 32 10.18 9.63 -20.22
N PRO A 33 11.23 10.40 -19.90
CA PRO A 33 12.30 9.94 -19.02
C PRO A 33 11.67 9.37 -17.75
N GLU A 34 12.03 8.14 -17.41
CA GLU A 34 11.39 7.27 -16.41
C GLU A 34 11.32 7.85 -14.98
N GLU A 35 11.87 9.04 -14.74
CA GLU A 35 12.18 9.52 -13.40
C GLU A 35 11.05 10.30 -12.73
N ARG A 36 10.11 10.91 -13.47
CA ARG A 36 9.00 11.67 -12.84
C ARG A 36 7.70 11.58 -13.62
N LEU A 37 6.77 10.81 -13.07
CA LEU A 37 5.38 10.72 -13.57
C LEU A 37 4.51 11.90 -13.13
N VAL A 38 5.08 12.84 -12.35
CA VAL A 38 4.43 14.04 -11.81
C VAL A 38 5.44 15.19 -11.75
N HIS A 39 5.08 16.33 -12.34
CA HIS A 39 5.86 17.56 -12.34
C HIS A 39 5.24 18.58 -11.38
N LEU A 40 6.02 19.07 -10.43
CA LEU A 40 5.60 20.12 -9.49
C LEU A 40 5.59 21.49 -10.17
N LEU A 41 4.48 22.21 -10.02
CA LEU A 41 4.32 23.59 -10.50
C LEU A 41 4.73 24.54 -9.36
N THR A 42 5.99 24.99 -9.41
CA THR A 42 6.58 25.89 -8.41
C THR A 42 6.46 27.37 -8.76
N HIS A 43 5.98 27.66 -9.96
CA HIS A 43 5.84 29.01 -10.51
C HIS A 43 4.41 29.21 -11.00
N THR A 44 3.95 30.46 -11.01
CA THR A 44 2.65 30.84 -11.56
C THR A 44 2.62 30.74 -13.08
N SER A 45 3.77 30.78 -13.75
CA SER A 45 3.91 30.51 -15.18
C SER A 45 4.85 29.33 -15.37
N THR A 46 4.42 28.32 -16.13
CA THR A 46 5.20 27.10 -16.42
C THR A 46 5.22 26.86 -17.93
N THR A 47 6.40 26.77 -18.51
CA THR A 47 6.63 26.51 -19.93
C THR A 47 6.78 25.01 -20.23
N ILE A 48 6.18 24.55 -21.32
CA ILE A 48 6.16 23.14 -21.73
C ILE A 48 6.65 23.05 -23.18
N GLY A 49 7.66 22.23 -23.43
CA GLY A 49 8.20 22.03 -24.79
C GLY A 49 9.35 21.05 -24.85
N ARG A 50 9.91 20.81 -26.04
CA ARG A 50 11.05 19.89 -26.22
C ARG A 50 12.41 20.53 -25.95
N ALA A 51 12.48 21.85 -25.91
CA ALA A 51 13.75 22.55 -25.67
C ALA A 51 14.14 22.49 -24.19
N LEU A 52 15.45 22.39 -23.91
CA LEU A 52 15.99 22.20 -22.56
C LEU A 52 15.81 23.41 -21.62
N ASN A 53 15.39 24.55 -22.16
CA ASN A 53 15.10 25.78 -21.41
C ASN A 53 13.65 25.85 -20.89
N ASN A 54 12.78 24.89 -21.23
CA ASN A 54 11.43 24.82 -20.66
C ASN A 54 11.46 24.25 -19.24
N ASP A 55 10.48 24.64 -18.44
CA ASP A 55 10.27 24.09 -17.10
C ASP A 55 9.90 22.59 -17.14
N ILE A 56 9.07 22.21 -18.12
CA ILE A 56 8.69 20.82 -18.40
C ILE A 56 9.20 20.45 -19.79
N ILE A 57 10.21 19.59 -19.80
CA ILE A 57 10.86 19.12 -21.01
C ILE A 57 10.19 17.81 -21.46
N LEU A 58 9.55 17.84 -22.62
CA LEU A 58 8.96 16.67 -23.27
C LEU A 58 9.85 16.23 -24.43
N MET A 59 10.55 15.11 -24.27
CA MET A 59 11.47 14.54 -25.28
C MET A 59 10.71 13.82 -26.40
N ASP A 60 9.85 14.56 -27.09
CA ASP A 60 8.95 14.06 -28.12
C ASP A 60 9.16 14.86 -29.41
N PRO A 61 9.47 14.22 -30.55
CA PRO A 61 9.68 14.91 -31.82
C PRO A 61 8.44 15.65 -32.33
N THR A 62 7.23 15.26 -31.89
CA THR A 62 5.96 15.93 -32.23
C THR A 62 5.70 17.19 -31.40
N VAL A 63 6.54 17.47 -30.39
CA VAL A 63 6.43 18.64 -29.52
C VAL A 63 7.33 19.77 -30.03
N SER A 64 6.77 20.97 -30.20
CA SER A 64 7.54 22.19 -30.51
C SER A 64 8.59 22.54 -29.45
N ARG A 65 9.60 23.32 -29.83
CA ARG A 65 10.64 23.80 -28.89
C ARG A 65 10.03 24.46 -27.66
N GLU A 66 9.09 25.37 -27.89
CA GLU A 66 8.16 25.91 -26.90
C GLU A 66 6.76 25.56 -27.42
N HIS A 67 6.01 24.74 -26.68
CA HIS A 67 4.75 24.19 -27.16
C HIS A 67 3.55 24.86 -26.50
N ALA A 68 3.57 24.93 -25.18
CA ALA A 68 2.49 25.52 -24.42
C ALA A 68 3.02 26.21 -23.17
N ARG A 69 2.25 27.16 -22.65
CA ARG A 69 2.51 27.80 -21.37
C ARG A 69 1.28 27.71 -20.49
N LEU A 70 1.46 27.18 -19.29
CA LEU A 70 0.44 27.07 -18.26
C LEU A 70 0.63 28.22 -17.28
N ASP A 71 -0.34 29.12 -17.22
CA ASP A 71 -0.34 30.30 -16.38
C ASP A 71 -1.42 30.16 -15.28
N LEU A 72 -1.13 30.65 -14.08
CA LEU A 72 -2.03 30.75 -12.94
C LEU A 72 -2.22 32.23 -12.60
N ASP A 73 -3.44 32.72 -12.73
CA ASP A 73 -3.83 34.08 -12.37
C ASP A 73 -5.04 34.10 -11.42
N ALA A 74 -5.57 35.29 -11.13
CA ALA A 74 -6.72 35.48 -10.23
C ALA A 74 -8.01 34.77 -10.70
N SER A 75 -8.13 34.49 -12.00
CA SER A 75 -9.26 33.77 -12.61
C SER A 75 -9.05 32.25 -12.70
N GLY A 76 -7.84 31.76 -12.38
CA GLY A 76 -7.52 30.34 -12.28
C GLY A 76 -6.38 29.92 -13.19
N TRP A 77 -6.35 28.63 -13.51
CA TRP A 77 -5.35 28.05 -14.42
C TRP A 77 -5.77 28.28 -15.87
N HIS A 78 -4.81 28.61 -16.73
CA HIS A 78 -5.03 28.79 -18.16
C HIS A 78 -3.85 28.24 -18.96
N ILE A 79 -4.13 27.57 -20.08
CA ILE A 79 -3.11 27.08 -21.00
C ILE A 79 -3.15 27.89 -22.29
N THR A 80 -1.98 28.35 -22.73
CA THR A 80 -1.79 29.06 -23.99
C THR A 80 -1.01 28.19 -24.97
N ASN A 81 -1.52 28.03 -26.20
CA ASN A 81 -0.79 27.35 -27.28
C ASN A 81 0.23 28.32 -27.90
N LEU A 82 1.52 28.02 -27.76
CA LEU A 82 2.61 28.86 -28.29
C LEU A 82 3.06 28.45 -29.70
N THR A 83 2.45 27.42 -30.28
CA THR A 83 2.90 26.85 -31.55
C THR A 83 2.15 27.39 -32.74
N GLU A 84 2.84 27.57 -33.87
CA GLU A 84 2.22 28.01 -35.13
C GLU A 84 1.47 26.89 -35.86
N GLN A 85 1.94 25.63 -35.74
CA GLN A 85 1.44 24.50 -36.54
C GLN A 85 0.91 23.34 -35.69
N ASN A 86 1.30 23.26 -34.42
CA ASN A 86 0.95 22.14 -33.56
C ASN A 86 -0.31 22.44 -32.75
N ILE A 87 -0.97 21.38 -32.30
CA ILE A 87 -2.26 21.49 -31.61
C ILE A 87 -2.05 21.14 -30.15
N VAL A 88 -2.47 22.04 -29.27
CA VAL A 88 -2.71 21.74 -27.86
C VAL A 88 -4.17 21.33 -27.71
N ARG A 89 -4.45 20.28 -26.94
CA ARG A 89 -5.84 19.90 -26.62
C ARG A 89 -6.09 19.90 -25.13
N VAL A 90 -7.24 20.42 -24.70
CA VAL A 90 -7.74 20.32 -23.33
C VAL A 90 -9.07 19.59 -23.34
N ASN A 91 -9.17 18.47 -22.63
CA ASN A 91 -10.36 17.60 -22.59
C ASN A 91 -10.91 17.26 -24.00
N GLY A 92 -10.02 17.11 -24.97
CA GLY A 92 -10.35 16.83 -26.38
C GLY A 92 -10.65 18.05 -27.25
N GLN A 93 -10.84 19.23 -26.66
CA GLN A 93 -11.03 20.49 -27.40
C GLN A 93 -9.68 21.08 -27.83
N THR A 94 -9.58 21.53 -29.07
CA THR A 94 -8.34 22.14 -29.60
C THR A 94 -8.20 23.58 -29.14
N VAL A 95 -7.02 23.95 -28.65
CA VAL A 95 -6.65 25.33 -28.34
C VAL A 95 -5.88 25.90 -29.55
N PRO A 96 -6.47 26.84 -30.30
CA PRO A 96 -5.79 27.41 -31.47
C PRO A 96 -4.51 28.16 -31.09
N THR A 97 -3.62 28.33 -32.06
CA THR A 97 -2.37 29.10 -31.91
C THR A 97 -2.62 30.47 -31.29
N GLY A 98 -1.86 30.80 -30.24
CA GLY A 98 -1.94 32.08 -29.53
C GLY A 98 -3.20 32.27 -28.68
N CYS A 99 -4.15 31.32 -28.71
CA CYS A 99 -5.32 31.35 -27.86
C CYS A 99 -5.02 30.73 -26.49
N THR A 100 -5.78 31.20 -25.51
CA THR A 100 -5.74 30.75 -24.13
C THR A 100 -7.02 29.99 -23.80
N PHE A 101 -6.91 28.91 -23.03
CA PHE A 101 -8.03 28.07 -22.59
C PHE A 101 -7.99 27.89 -21.08
N SER A 102 -9.11 28.13 -20.39
CA SER A 102 -9.20 27.95 -18.94
C SER A 102 -9.22 26.48 -18.57
N MET A 103 -8.40 26.11 -17.58
CA MET A 103 -8.26 24.76 -17.07
C MET A 103 -8.75 24.67 -15.63
N GLN A 104 -9.38 23.56 -15.32
CA GLN A 104 -9.78 23.16 -13.97
C GLN A 104 -8.89 22.01 -13.47
N SER A 105 -8.91 21.78 -12.17
CA SER A 105 -8.29 20.58 -11.60
C SER A 105 -8.93 19.33 -12.19
N GLN A 106 -8.11 18.29 -12.42
CA GLN A 106 -8.42 17.05 -13.13
C GLN A 106 -8.52 17.15 -14.66
N ASP A 107 -8.42 18.35 -15.26
CA ASP A 107 -8.44 18.49 -16.72
C ASP A 107 -7.24 17.84 -17.39
N ILE A 108 -7.49 17.25 -18.58
CA ILE A 108 -6.51 16.54 -19.37
C ILE A 108 -5.98 17.44 -20.48
N LEU A 109 -4.67 17.67 -20.46
CA LEU A 109 -3.89 18.40 -21.45
C LEU A 109 -3.15 17.40 -22.36
N ILE A 110 -3.29 17.53 -23.68
CA ILE A 110 -2.53 16.75 -24.66
C ILE A 110 -1.59 17.69 -25.41
N VAL A 111 -0.29 17.34 -25.37
CA VAL A 111 0.80 18.08 -26.01
C VAL A 111 1.66 17.07 -26.78
N GLY A 112 1.64 17.14 -28.12
CA GLY A 112 2.25 16.12 -28.97
C GLY A 112 1.63 14.74 -28.71
N SER A 113 2.45 13.75 -28.36
CA SER A 113 2.01 12.42 -27.94
C SER A 113 1.78 12.27 -26.44
N THR A 114 2.07 13.30 -25.66
CA THR A 114 2.03 13.23 -24.20
C THR A 114 0.67 13.69 -23.67
N MET A 115 0.06 12.88 -22.83
CA MET A 115 -1.14 13.23 -22.06
C MET A 115 -0.75 13.59 -20.63
N LEU A 116 -1.09 14.81 -20.22
CA LEU A 116 -0.88 15.37 -18.90
C LEU A 116 -2.23 15.64 -18.24
N GLN A 117 -2.29 15.58 -16.92
CA GLN A 117 -3.45 15.91 -16.12
C GLN A 117 -3.04 16.97 -15.10
N LEU A 118 -3.79 18.08 -15.06
CA LEU A 118 -3.60 19.10 -14.05
C LEU A 118 -4.22 18.63 -12.73
N ILE A 119 -3.44 18.62 -11.66
CA ILE A 119 -3.92 18.36 -10.30
C ILE A 119 -3.52 19.55 -9.43
N ALA A 120 -4.51 20.36 -9.08
CA ALA A 120 -4.34 21.53 -8.22
C ALA A 120 -5.52 21.66 -7.25
N PRO A 121 -5.36 22.31 -6.09
CA PRO A 121 -6.48 22.60 -5.20
C PRO A 121 -7.55 23.44 -5.93
N ASN A 122 -8.84 23.16 -5.72
CA ASN A 122 -9.90 23.94 -6.39
C ASN A 122 -9.98 25.40 -5.89
N ASN A 123 -9.52 25.67 -4.67
CA ASN A 123 -9.54 27.00 -4.04
C ASN A 123 -8.16 27.70 -4.09
N VAL A 124 -7.54 27.78 -5.27
CA VAL A 124 -6.23 28.48 -5.45
C VAL A 124 -6.31 29.98 -5.09
N GLN A 125 -7.52 30.55 -5.04
CA GLN A 125 -7.77 31.97 -4.70
C GLN A 125 -7.18 32.38 -3.34
N THR A 126 -7.25 31.52 -2.33
CA THR A 126 -6.73 31.82 -0.98
C THR A 126 -5.21 31.98 -0.95
N SER A 127 -4.49 31.28 -1.83
CA SER A 127 -3.01 31.34 -1.88
C SER A 127 -2.45 32.57 -2.61
N LEU A 128 -3.23 33.17 -3.51
CA LEU A 128 -2.79 34.36 -4.27
C LEU A 128 -3.02 35.66 -3.45
N GLN A 129 -4.04 35.68 -2.58
CA GLN A 129 -4.32 36.83 -1.70
C GLN A 129 -3.27 37.03 -0.60
N ASP A 130 -2.69 35.94 -0.06
CA ASP A 130 -1.59 36.02 0.91
C ASP A 130 -0.32 36.67 0.31
N ASP A 131 -0.09 36.55 -1.00
CA ASP A 131 1.06 37.14 -1.71
C ASP A 131 0.83 38.63 -2.01
N ASP A 132 -0.38 39.04 -2.41
CA ASP A 132 -0.71 40.47 -2.55
C ASP A 132 -0.63 41.20 -1.20
N GLN A 133 -1.03 40.55 -0.11
CA GLN A 133 -0.90 41.11 1.24
C GLN A 133 0.55 41.11 1.75
N ARG A 134 1.36 40.07 1.48
CA ARG A 134 2.80 40.10 1.82
C ARG A 134 3.60 41.09 0.98
N ALA A 135 3.28 41.25 -0.29
CA ALA A 135 3.87 42.28 -1.15
C ALA A 135 3.46 43.69 -0.67
N ALA A 136 2.20 43.89 -0.29
CA ALA A 136 1.70 45.17 0.24
C ALA A 136 2.26 45.52 1.64
N ASP A 137 2.50 44.53 2.50
CA ASP A 137 3.05 44.75 3.85
C ASP A 137 4.55 45.12 3.83
N THR A 138 5.25 44.91 2.71
CA THR A 138 6.67 45.26 2.57
C THR A 138 6.89 46.72 2.12
N GLU A 139 5.83 47.44 1.70
CA GLU A 139 5.92 48.85 1.27
C GLU A 139 5.55 49.88 2.35
N ARG A 140 5.13 49.46 3.55
CA ARG A 140 4.86 50.39 4.66
C ARG A 140 6.02 50.48 5.65
N LEU A 141 7.10 51.14 5.21
CA LEU A 141 8.07 51.71 6.16
C LEU A 141 7.48 52.99 6.80
N PRO A 142 7.67 53.21 8.12
CA PRO A 142 7.17 54.41 8.78
C PRO A 142 7.93 55.66 8.31
N TYR A 143 7.14 56.66 7.93
CA TYR A 143 7.55 58.00 7.52
C TYR A 143 8.43 58.69 8.58
N VAL A 144 9.67 59.04 8.21
CA VAL A 144 10.56 59.89 9.01
C VAL A 144 10.23 61.35 8.74
N ASN A 145 9.89 62.10 9.80
CA ASN A 145 9.58 63.53 9.75
C ASN A 145 10.80 64.37 9.34
N HIS A 146 10.62 65.25 8.35
CA HIS A 146 11.47 66.41 8.12
C HIS A 146 10.66 67.71 7.97
N PRO A 147 11.24 68.88 8.31
CA PRO A 147 10.51 70.07 8.74
C PRO A 147 9.97 70.93 7.59
N SER A 148 8.94 71.70 7.95
CA SER A 148 8.13 72.62 7.16
C SER A 148 8.88 73.76 6.46
N GLN A 149 8.47 74.05 5.21
CA GLN A 149 8.61 75.35 4.54
C GLN A 149 7.34 75.68 3.70
N PRO A 150 7.09 76.97 3.38
CA PRO A 150 5.78 77.60 3.60
C PRO A 150 4.81 77.66 2.40
N ARG A 151 3.56 77.97 2.76
CA ARG A 151 2.34 78.18 1.95
C ARG A 151 2.52 78.92 0.62
N TYR A 152 1.82 78.41 -0.40
CA TYR A 152 1.18 79.21 -1.44
C TYR A 152 -0.19 78.56 -1.82
N GLN A 153 -1.26 79.35 -1.75
CA GLN A 153 -2.63 79.15 -2.29
C GLN A 153 -2.91 80.42 -3.11
N PRO A 154 -3.71 80.47 -4.21
CA PRO A 154 -5.02 79.81 -4.42
C PRO A 154 -5.24 79.42 -5.94
N PRO A 155 -6.45 79.24 -6.53
CA PRO A 155 -7.81 79.26 -5.97
C PRO A 155 -8.74 78.07 -6.30
N PHE A 156 -9.75 78.02 -5.44
CA PHE A 156 -11.03 77.33 -5.56
C PHE A 156 -11.76 77.62 -6.89
N PHE A 157 -12.40 76.58 -7.44
CA PHE A 157 -13.76 76.70 -7.95
C PHE A 157 -14.56 75.44 -7.57
N ASP A 158 -15.60 75.68 -6.79
CA ASP A 158 -16.68 74.76 -6.45
C ASP A 158 -17.79 74.98 -7.49
N ASP A 159 -18.41 73.90 -7.97
CA ASP A 159 -19.75 74.01 -8.52
C ASP A 159 -20.50 72.69 -8.31
N SER A 160 -21.19 72.64 -7.19
CA SER A 160 -22.26 71.71 -6.94
C SER A 160 -23.59 72.32 -7.38
N SER A 161 -24.44 71.44 -7.91
CA SER A 161 -25.89 71.61 -8.14
C SER A 161 -26.34 72.25 -9.47
N THR A 162 -27.08 71.49 -10.28
CA THR A 162 -28.56 71.51 -10.19
C THR A 162 -29.24 70.51 -11.14
N ARG A 163 -30.35 69.98 -10.63
CA ARG A 163 -31.37 69.13 -11.26
C ARG A 163 -32.15 69.86 -12.36
N ARG A 164 -32.60 69.10 -13.38
CA ARG A 164 -33.93 69.08 -14.08
C ARG A 164 -33.68 68.56 -15.51
N GLY A 165 -34.47 67.72 -16.15
CA GLY A 165 -35.74 67.06 -15.88
C GLY A 165 -36.20 66.34 -17.17
N SER A 166 -36.79 65.16 -17.01
CA SER A 166 -37.82 64.50 -17.84
C SER A 166 -37.83 64.65 -19.38
N ARG A 167 -37.86 63.50 -20.09
CA ARG A 167 -38.88 63.25 -21.12
C ARG A 167 -39.20 61.75 -21.29
N VAL A 168 -40.50 61.49 -21.27
CA VAL A 168 -41.23 60.22 -21.38
C VAL A 168 -41.61 59.95 -22.84
N LEU A 169 -41.54 58.71 -23.33
CA LEU A 169 -42.38 58.21 -24.45
C LEU A 169 -42.70 56.68 -24.35
N LYS A 170 -43.97 56.40 -23.99
CA LYS A 170 -44.97 55.38 -24.43
C LYS A 170 -44.55 53.99 -24.99
N GLY A 171 -44.89 52.90 -24.28
CA GLY A 171 -46.11 52.05 -24.48
C GLY A 171 -46.22 50.96 -25.59
N ALA A 172 -46.01 49.68 -25.18
CA ALA A 172 -46.75 48.40 -25.46
C ALA A 172 -46.82 47.77 -26.89
N PRO A 173 -47.13 46.44 -27.07
CA PRO A 173 -47.53 45.39 -26.12
C PRO A 173 -46.80 44.01 -26.22
N ARG A 174 -47.08 43.13 -25.24
CA ARG A 174 -46.65 41.71 -25.09
C ARG A 174 -47.50 40.74 -25.95
N PRO A 175 -46.95 39.60 -26.37
CA PRO A 175 -47.71 38.37 -26.60
C PRO A 175 -47.47 37.33 -25.50
N SER A 176 -48.57 36.84 -24.94
CA SER A 176 -48.68 35.67 -24.07
C SER A 176 -48.61 34.39 -24.91
N VAL A 177 -47.75 33.44 -24.54
CA VAL A 177 -47.81 32.06 -25.06
C VAL A 177 -47.91 31.11 -23.86
N SER A 178 -49.10 30.55 -23.72
CA SER A 178 -49.46 29.43 -22.85
C SER A 178 -48.95 28.13 -23.44
N PHE A 179 -48.25 27.31 -22.67
CA PHE A 179 -48.04 25.89 -22.98
C PHE A 179 -48.56 25.02 -21.83
N THR A 180 -49.56 24.22 -22.19
CA THR A 180 -50.25 23.20 -21.39
C THR A 180 -49.47 21.88 -21.46
N PRO A 181 -49.19 21.20 -20.33
CA PRO A 181 -48.73 19.80 -20.34
C PRO A 181 -49.91 18.82 -20.47
N PRO A 182 -49.75 17.67 -21.14
CA PRO A 182 -50.84 16.72 -21.34
C PRO A 182 -51.06 15.78 -20.13
N ASN A 183 -52.32 15.72 -19.71
CA ASN A 183 -53.11 14.58 -19.19
C ASN A 183 -52.39 13.44 -18.45
N LEU A 184 -52.56 13.41 -17.12
CA LEU A 184 -52.64 12.19 -16.32
C LEU A 184 -54.04 12.13 -15.66
N PRO A 185 -54.76 11.00 -15.70
CA PRO A 185 -56.14 10.92 -15.23
C PRO A 185 -56.25 11.03 -13.70
N SER A 186 -57.23 11.83 -13.30
CA SER A 186 -57.68 12.09 -11.94
C SER A 186 -58.39 10.90 -11.30
N LEU A 187 -58.09 10.61 -10.04
CA LEU A 187 -59.00 9.90 -9.13
C LEU A 187 -59.24 10.78 -7.90
N SER A 188 -60.51 11.16 -7.74
CA SER A 188 -61.08 11.93 -6.64
C SER A 188 -61.35 11.05 -5.40
N PRO A 189 -61.47 11.66 -4.21
CA PRO A 189 -61.50 10.96 -2.93
C PRO A 189 -62.91 10.51 -2.56
N ARG A 190 -63.05 9.28 -2.06
CA ARG A 190 -64.22 8.85 -1.28
C ARG A 190 -63.77 8.32 0.07
N SER A 191 -64.22 9.05 1.09
CA SER A 191 -64.17 8.67 2.50
C SER A 191 -65.31 7.71 2.85
N ALA A 192 -65.12 7.07 4.01
CA ALA A 192 -66.07 6.35 4.84
C ALA A 192 -66.34 4.87 4.50
N PHE A 193 -65.70 3.98 5.27
CA PHE A 193 -66.42 3.13 6.22
C PHE A 193 -65.56 2.92 7.47
N ALA A 194 -66.18 3.15 8.63
CA ALA A 194 -65.61 3.00 9.95
C ALA A 194 -65.86 1.58 10.49
N GLY A 195 -64.89 1.06 11.26
CA GLY A 195 -65.12 0.06 12.31
C GLY A 195 -64.72 -1.38 11.97
N SER A 196 -63.60 -1.84 12.51
CA SER A 196 -63.60 -2.67 13.73
C SER A 196 -62.15 -2.97 14.15
N ALA A 197 -61.89 -2.78 15.43
CA ALA A 197 -60.64 -3.15 16.10
C ALA A 197 -60.35 -4.65 15.93
N GLY A 198 -59.16 -4.97 15.41
CA GLY A 198 -58.60 -6.31 15.36
C GLY A 198 -57.09 -6.18 15.23
N GLY A 199 -56.40 -6.20 16.36
CA GLY A 199 -54.95 -6.02 16.43
C GLY A 199 -54.22 -7.16 15.75
N THR A 200 -53.76 -6.94 14.53
CA THR A 200 -52.57 -7.62 14.00
C THR A 200 -51.42 -6.64 14.13
N SER A 201 -50.62 -6.80 15.19
CA SER A 201 -49.30 -6.19 15.25
C SER A 201 -48.57 -6.50 13.95
N LEU A 202 -48.07 -5.45 13.27
CA LEU A 202 -47.07 -5.60 12.22
C LEU A 202 -46.03 -6.62 12.68
N PRO A 203 -45.55 -7.52 11.80
CA PRO A 203 -44.51 -8.46 12.18
C PRO A 203 -43.38 -7.65 12.83
N LYS A 204 -43.08 -7.95 14.10
CA LYS A 204 -41.92 -7.37 14.79
C LYS A 204 -40.75 -7.58 13.85
N GLN A 205 -40.23 -6.47 13.33
CA GLN A 205 -38.94 -6.45 12.65
C GLN A 205 -38.00 -7.27 13.57
N PRO A 206 -37.36 -8.33 13.08
CA PRO A 206 -36.40 -9.05 13.92
C PRO A 206 -35.45 -7.99 14.47
N ALA A 207 -35.27 -7.98 15.80
CA ALA A 207 -34.36 -7.04 16.44
C ALA A 207 -33.06 -7.03 15.64
N PRO A 208 -32.48 -5.86 15.30
CA PRO A 208 -31.27 -5.83 14.52
C PRO A 208 -30.19 -6.58 15.31
N GLU A 209 -29.92 -7.83 14.92
CA GLU A 209 -28.81 -8.63 15.45
C GLU A 209 -27.45 -8.01 15.05
N LEU A 210 -27.48 -6.98 14.20
CA LEU A 210 -26.37 -6.11 13.87
C LEU A 210 -26.60 -4.72 14.46
N VAL A 211 -26.25 -4.56 15.74
CA VAL A 211 -26.01 -3.23 16.31
C VAL A 211 -24.67 -2.75 15.75
N ALA A 212 -24.71 -1.82 14.79
CA ALA A 212 -23.52 -1.05 14.43
C ALA A 212 -23.02 -0.38 15.70
N GLN A 213 -21.81 -0.72 16.15
CA GLN A 213 -21.19 -0.05 17.30
C GLN A 213 -21.10 1.46 16.97
N THR A 214 -21.50 2.28 17.93
CA THR A 214 -21.28 3.73 17.88
C THR A 214 -19.79 3.99 17.88
N TRP A 215 -19.34 4.85 16.97
CA TRP A 215 -17.96 5.30 16.88
C TRP A 215 -17.56 5.95 18.21
N GLU A 216 -16.66 5.32 18.96
CA GLU A 216 -16.05 5.95 20.14
C GLU A 216 -15.00 6.95 19.62
N GLU A 217 -15.37 8.24 19.55
CA GLU A 217 -14.48 9.33 19.14
C GLU A 217 -13.30 9.54 20.13
N ASP A 218 -13.38 8.93 21.32
CA ASP A 218 -12.54 9.18 22.50
C ASP A 218 -11.46 8.12 22.78
N VAL A 219 -11.27 7.11 21.93
CA VAL A 219 -10.13 6.20 22.11
C VAL A 219 -8.86 6.95 21.72
N GLU A 220 -8.02 7.25 22.70
CA GLU A 220 -6.68 7.82 22.53
C GLU A 220 -5.88 6.95 21.55
N GLU A 221 -5.96 7.31 20.27
CA GLU A 221 -5.46 6.44 19.21
C GLU A 221 -3.93 6.52 19.20
N SER A 222 -3.29 5.46 19.69
CA SER A 222 -1.84 5.37 19.78
C SER A 222 -1.19 5.75 18.44
N LEU A 223 -0.20 6.65 18.47
CA LEU A 223 0.66 6.97 17.32
C LEU A 223 1.43 5.74 16.79
N LEU A 224 1.49 4.66 17.58
CA LEU A 224 2.06 3.35 17.24
C LEU A 224 0.97 2.29 16.99
N GLY A 225 -0.30 2.69 17.03
CA GLY A 225 -1.48 1.85 16.96
C GLY A 225 -1.78 1.34 15.57
N ALA A 226 -2.84 0.51 15.53
CA ALA A 226 -3.26 -0.35 14.44
C ALA A 226 -3.77 0.37 13.16
N GLY A 227 -3.59 1.69 13.05
CA GLY A 227 -4.11 2.49 11.95
C GLY A 227 -5.64 2.54 11.90
N VAL A 228 -6.16 3.26 10.90
CA VAL A 228 -7.60 3.32 10.60
C VAL A 228 -8.10 1.97 10.05
N THR A 229 -7.24 1.19 9.38
CA THR A 229 -7.54 -0.12 8.79
C THR A 229 -8.03 -1.13 9.83
N MET A 230 -7.34 -1.26 10.96
CA MET A 230 -7.67 -2.28 11.97
C MET A 230 -8.97 -2.01 12.72
N GLN A 231 -9.46 -0.76 12.72
CA GLN A 231 -10.80 -0.46 13.23
C GLN A 231 -11.90 -1.12 12.38
N PHE A 232 -11.60 -1.45 11.12
CA PHE A 232 -12.52 -2.10 10.17
C PHE A 232 -12.19 -3.56 9.86
N ALA A 233 -10.95 -3.99 10.11
CA ALA A 233 -10.45 -5.30 9.73
C ALA A 233 -11.14 -6.47 10.45
N LEU A 234 -11.61 -6.27 11.69
CA LEU A 234 -12.30 -7.32 12.43
C LEU A 234 -13.76 -7.49 11.95
N PRO A 235 -14.25 -8.74 11.78
CA PRO A 235 -15.61 -8.98 11.34
C PRO A 235 -16.62 -8.41 12.34
N GLN A 236 -17.25 -7.27 12.02
CA GLN A 236 -18.37 -6.68 12.78
C GLN A 236 -19.60 -7.61 12.88
N ARG A 237 -19.55 -8.78 12.22
CA ARG A 237 -20.63 -9.76 12.12
C ARG A 237 -20.55 -10.88 13.16
N LEU A 238 -19.45 -11.02 13.88
CA LEU A 238 -19.32 -12.05 14.91
C LEU A 238 -19.83 -11.51 16.25
N GLY A 239 -20.82 -12.18 16.83
CA GLY A 239 -21.29 -11.83 18.17
C GLY A 239 -20.14 -11.88 19.18
N LYS A 240 -20.15 -10.97 20.18
CA LYS A 240 -19.09 -10.86 21.20
C LYS A 240 -18.69 -12.22 21.80
N ARG A 241 -19.66 -13.11 22.05
CA ARG A 241 -19.42 -14.47 22.57
C ARG A 241 -18.57 -15.33 21.64
N THR A 242 -18.87 -15.32 20.34
CA THR A 242 -18.09 -16.05 19.32
C THR A 242 -16.69 -15.47 19.20
N LEU A 243 -16.55 -14.15 19.23
CA LEU A 243 -15.25 -13.48 19.21
C LEU A 243 -14.38 -13.89 20.41
N TRP A 244 -14.95 -13.86 21.63
CA TRP A 244 -14.27 -14.31 22.84
C TRP A 244 -13.95 -15.79 22.84
N PHE A 245 -14.82 -16.64 22.27
CA PHE A 245 -14.55 -18.07 22.13
C PHE A 245 -13.40 -18.34 21.15
N ILE A 246 -13.38 -17.68 19.98
CA ILE A 246 -12.28 -17.80 19.01
C ILE A 246 -10.98 -17.29 19.63
N ALA A 247 -11.02 -16.12 20.27
CA ALA A 247 -9.85 -15.53 20.92
C ALA A 247 -9.33 -16.42 22.06
N GLY A 248 -10.22 -16.95 22.90
CA GLY A 248 -9.87 -17.88 23.98
C GLY A 248 -9.28 -19.19 23.47
N THR A 249 -9.87 -19.77 22.42
CA THR A 249 -9.35 -20.99 21.78
C THR A 249 -7.97 -20.73 21.15
N GLY A 250 -7.82 -19.62 20.42
CA GLY A 250 -6.55 -19.22 19.81
C GLY A 250 -5.46 -18.96 20.86
N LEU A 251 -5.80 -18.30 21.96
CA LEU A 251 -4.88 -18.07 23.07
C LEU A 251 -4.46 -19.38 23.75
N LEU A 252 -5.41 -20.30 23.97
CA LEU A 252 -5.11 -21.61 24.55
C LEU A 252 -4.16 -22.41 23.65
N LEU A 253 -4.41 -22.43 22.34
CA LEU A 253 -3.51 -23.09 21.37
C LEU A 253 -2.13 -22.44 21.37
N LEU A 254 -2.05 -21.11 21.38
CA LEU A 254 -0.79 -20.39 21.44
C LEU A 254 -0.01 -20.72 22.71
N VAL A 255 -0.65 -20.71 23.88
CA VAL A 255 -0.01 -21.03 25.16
C VAL A 255 0.43 -22.48 25.20
N ALA A 256 -0.41 -23.43 24.74
CA ALA A 256 -0.06 -24.84 24.69
C ALA A 256 1.15 -25.08 23.77
N SER A 257 1.13 -24.55 22.55
CA SER A 257 2.27 -24.66 21.63
C SER A 257 3.52 -23.97 22.17
N ALA A 258 3.38 -22.82 22.86
CA ALA A 258 4.50 -22.14 23.50
C ALA A 258 5.15 -22.99 24.59
N VAL A 259 4.34 -23.59 25.47
CA VAL A 259 4.84 -24.49 26.51
C VAL A 259 5.56 -25.68 25.87
N ILE A 260 4.97 -26.32 24.86
CA ILE A 260 5.59 -27.47 24.19
C ILE A 260 6.91 -27.07 23.53
N THR A 261 6.93 -25.98 22.76
CA THR A 261 8.14 -25.49 22.08
C THR A 261 9.24 -25.14 23.09
N VAL A 262 8.91 -24.50 24.21
CA VAL A 262 9.87 -24.19 25.27
C VAL A 262 10.38 -25.46 25.95
N VAL A 263 9.52 -26.43 26.26
CA VAL A 263 9.93 -27.70 26.87
C VAL A 263 10.84 -28.49 25.92
N LEU A 264 10.47 -28.63 24.65
CA LEU A 264 11.27 -29.35 23.65
C LEU A 264 12.65 -28.70 23.46
N ASN A 265 12.71 -27.38 23.26
CA ASN A 265 13.99 -26.68 23.13
C ASN A 265 14.79 -26.66 24.44
N GLY A 266 14.13 -26.64 25.60
CA GLY A 266 14.76 -26.76 26.90
C GLY A 266 15.43 -28.11 27.11
N LEU A 267 14.78 -29.20 26.66
CA LEU A 267 15.37 -30.54 26.66
C LEU A 267 16.59 -30.59 25.74
N ILE A 268 16.49 -30.07 24.51
CA ILE A 268 17.63 -29.97 23.57
C ILE A 268 18.78 -29.14 24.17
N THR A 269 18.46 -28.04 24.86
CA THR A 269 19.45 -27.20 25.53
C THR A 269 20.18 -27.97 26.63
N PHE A 270 19.43 -28.72 27.45
CA PHE A 270 20.00 -29.51 28.54
C PHE A 270 20.93 -30.60 28.01
N THR A 271 20.49 -31.35 26.99
CA THR A 271 21.33 -32.39 26.35
C THR A 271 22.56 -31.77 25.69
N ALA A 272 22.40 -30.67 24.95
CA ALA A 272 23.51 -30.01 24.29
C ALA A 272 24.54 -29.42 25.28
N LEU A 273 24.07 -28.87 26.40
CA LEU A 273 24.94 -28.37 27.46
C LEU A 273 25.75 -29.51 28.10
N ALA A 274 25.10 -30.65 28.35
CA ALA A 274 25.74 -31.82 28.96
C ALA A 274 26.74 -32.50 28.02
N GLU A 275 26.43 -32.62 26.73
CA GLU A 275 27.22 -33.38 25.75
C GLU A 275 28.26 -32.52 25.01
N TYR A 276 27.92 -31.28 24.64
CA TYR A 276 28.73 -30.44 23.75
C TYR A 276 29.25 -29.16 24.40
N GLY A 277 28.68 -28.77 25.55
CA GLY A 277 29.09 -27.63 26.36
C GLY A 277 28.41 -26.31 25.99
N VAL A 278 28.78 -25.25 26.72
CA VAL A 278 28.13 -23.93 26.63
C VAL A 278 28.26 -23.29 25.24
N SER A 279 29.33 -23.56 24.50
CA SER A 279 29.55 -22.97 23.17
C SER A 279 28.50 -23.40 22.15
N SER A 280 28.02 -24.64 22.18
CA SER A 280 26.96 -25.10 21.28
C SER A 280 25.61 -24.46 21.62
N VAL A 281 25.32 -24.26 22.92
CA VAL A 281 24.11 -23.56 23.36
C VAL A 281 24.12 -22.10 22.91
N LEU A 282 25.25 -21.40 23.08
CA LEU A 282 25.38 -20.01 22.61
C LEU A 282 25.24 -19.92 21.09
N ALA A 283 25.85 -20.85 20.35
CA ALA A 283 25.71 -20.92 18.90
C ALA A 283 24.25 -21.12 18.48
N ALA A 284 23.53 -22.03 19.14
CA ALA A 284 22.12 -22.32 18.89
C ALA A 284 21.18 -21.12 19.12
N ILE A 285 21.48 -20.29 20.11
CA ILE A 285 20.67 -19.11 20.43
C ILE A 285 20.98 -17.95 19.47
N PHE A 286 22.26 -17.63 19.29
CA PHE A 286 22.65 -16.37 18.64
C PHE A 286 22.78 -16.47 17.12
N ILE A 287 23.25 -17.59 16.57
CA ILE A 287 23.52 -17.68 15.14
C ILE A 287 22.21 -17.67 14.32
N PRO A 288 21.17 -18.49 14.64
CA PRO A 288 19.89 -18.44 13.93
C PRO A 288 19.12 -17.12 14.10
N ALA A 289 19.35 -16.40 15.19
CA ALA A 289 18.74 -15.09 15.42
C ALA A 289 19.23 -14.03 14.42
N ILE A 290 20.44 -14.17 13.87
CA ILE A 290 21.01 -13.22 12.89
C ILE A 290 20.16 -13.21 11.60
N PRO A 291 19.93 -14.34 10.89
CA PRO A 291 18.97 -14.41 9.78
C PRO A 291 17.59 -13.86 10.11
N ALA A 292 17.02 -14.21 11.28
CA ALA A 292 15.69 -13.76 11.66
C ALA A 292 15.61 -12.23 11.75
N VAL A 293 16.61 -11.59 12.37
CA VAL A 293 16.73 -10.12 12.43
C VAL A 293 16.95 -9.53 11.03
N CYS A 294 17.83 -10.11 10.22
CA CYS A 294 18.08 -9.67 8.85
C CYS A 294 16.81 -9.73 8.00
N ILE A 295 15.99 -10.78 8.14
CA ILE A 295 14.71 -10.90 7.44
C ILE A 295 13.70 -9.86 7.93
N PHE A 296 13.64 -9.60 9.24
CA PHE A 296 12.77 -8.54 9.77
C PHE A 296 13.16 -7.16 9.22
N LEU A 297 14.47 -6.88 9.11
CA LEU A 297 14.98 -5.66 8.47
C LEU A 297 14.68 -5.62 6.97
N LEU A 298 14.80 -6.74 6.28
CA LEU A 298 14.46 -6.88 4.86
C LEU A 298 12.97 -6.61 4.63
N VAL A 299 12.08 -7.18 5.44
CA VAL A 299 10.63 -6.92 5.39
C VAL A 299 10.36 -5.44 5.63
N ASN A 300 10.98 -4.82 6.63
CA ASN A 300 10.84 -3.38 6.88
C ASN A 300 11.34 -2.50 5.71
N PHE A 301 12.24 -3.03 4.88
CA PHE A 301 12.75 -2.37 3.69
C PHE A 301 11.88 -2.61 2.45
N ILE A 302 11.25 -3.77 2.34
CA ILE A 302 10.37 -4.16 1.24
C ILE A 302 9.01 -3.47 1.36
N ASP A 303 8.41 -3.59 2.54
CA ASP A 303 7.09 -3.05 2.84
C ASP A 303 7.17 -1.52 3.03
N ARG A 304 6.93 -0.82 1.93
CA ARG A 304 7.26 0.60 1.77
C ARG A 304 6.05 1.49 1.79
N PHE A 305 4.99 1.16 1.07
CA PHE A 305 3.87 2.08 0.92
C PHE A 305 2.87 1.90 2.06
N GLU A 306 2.27 0.73 2.17
CA GLU A 306 1.27 0.38 3.20
C GLU A 306 1.87 -0.50 4.27
N ARG A 307 2.41 0.12 5.33
CA ARG A 307 3.14 -0.64 6.34
C ARG A 307 2.20 -1.41 7.25
N GLU A 308 2.33 -2.72 7.20
CA GLU A 308 1.64 -3.66 8.08
C GLU A 308 1.84 -3.34 9.58
N PRO A 309 0.81 -3.46 10.43
CA PRO A 309 0.93 -3.28 11.86
C PRO A 309 1.98 -4.20 12.49
N TRP A 310 2.84 -3.62 13.32
CA TRP A 310 4.00 -4.35 13.89
C TRP A 310 3.59 -5.60 14.68
N PHE A 311 2.41 -5.59 15.32
CA PHE A 311 1.92 -6.73 16.09
C PHE A 311 1.44 -7.87 15.20
N LEU A 312 0.96 -7.60 13.98
CA LEU A 312 0.62 -8.64 13.01
C LEU A 312 1.88 -9.27 12.42
N ARG A 313 2.91 -8.45 12.14
CA ARG A 313 4.24 -8.95 11.76
C ARG A 313 4.82 -9.86 12.85
N LEU A 314 4.70 -9.44 14.11
CA LEU A 314 5.13 -10.25 15.25
C LEU A 314 4.27 -11.53 15.36
N ALA A 315 2.94 -11.44 15.22
CA ALA A 315 2.06 -12.60 15.28
C ALA A 315 2.38 -13.62 14.18
N ALA A 316 2.66 -13.17 12.95
CA ALA A 316 3.12 -14.00 11.84
C ALA A 316 4.45 -14.70 12.18
N PHE A 317 5.42 -13.95 12.69
CA PHE A 317 6.70 -14.53 13.14
C PHE A 317 6.51 -15.56 14.26
N LEU A 318 5.70 -15.26 15.28
CA LEU A 318 5.42 -16.15 16.40
C LEU A 318 4.61 -17.37 15.98
N TRP A 319 3.75 -17.28 14.96
CA TRP A 319 3.09 -18.45 14.38
C TRP A 319 4.13 -19.47 13.92
N GLY A 320 5.12 -19.03 13.14
CA GLY A 320 6.21 -19.89 12.67
C GLY A 320 7.07 -20.41 13.82
N ALA A 321 7.51 -19.51 14.71
CA ALA A 321 8.46 -19.85 15.77
C ALA A 321 7.86 -20.73 16.88
N ILE A 322 6.56 -20.59 17.15
CA ILE A 322 5.95 -21.16 18.36
C ILE A 322 4.84 -22.15 18.01
N ILE A 323 3.88 -21.74 17.17
CA ILE A 323 2.65 -22.49 16.94
C ILE A 323 2.90 -23.64 15.96
N ALA A 324 3.71 -23.39 14.93
CA ALA A 324 3.93 -24.35 13.85
C ALA A 324 4.85 -25.52 14.23
N ILE A 325 5.80 -25.33 15.14
CA ILE A 325 6.83 -26.33 15.47
C ILE A 325 6.22 -27.62 16.09
N PRO A 326 5.40 -27.58 17.17
CA PRO A 326 4.90 -28.81 17.78
C PRO A 326 4.04 -29.70 16.87
N PRO A 327 3.04 -29.17 16.13
CA PRO A 327 2.25 -30.02 15.24
C PRO A 327 3.07 -30.53 14.05
N ALA A 328 4.06 -29.78 13.56
CA ALA A 328 4.93 -30.21 12.47
C ALA A 328 5.75 -31.44 12.88
N LEU A 329 6.50 -31.31 13.98
CA LEU A 329 7.29 -32.40 14.56
C LEU A 329 6.45 -33.63 14.89
N PHE A 330 5.24 -33.43 15.43
CA PHE A 330 4.35 -34.54 15.77
C PHE A 330 3.87 -35.29 14.52
N ILE A 331 3.40 -34.57 13.50
CA ILE A 331 2.89 -35.18 12.27
C ILE A 331 4.03 -35.83 11.49
N GLU A 332 5.17 -35.15 11.34
CA GLU A 332 6.35 -35.70 10.67
C GLU A 332 6.79 -37.01 11.31
N GLY A 333 6.99 -37.03 12.63
CA GLY A 333 7.42 -38.25 13.33
C GLY A 333 6.43 -39.42 13.21
N LYS A 334 5.12 -39.14 13.18
CA LYS A 334 4.09 -40.18 12.97
C LYS A 334 4.10 -40.71 11.55
N VAL A 335 4.20 -39.83 10.57
CA VAL A 335 4.20 -40.20 9.16
C VAL A 335 5.50 -40.91 8.79
N ASP A 336 6.66 -40.47 9.28
CA ASP A 336 7.95 -41.13 9.07
C ASP A 336 8.02 -42.52 9.69
N GLY A 337 7.45 -42.69 10.90
CA GLY A 337 7.31 -44.01 11.52
C GLY A 337 6.46 -44.95 10.65
N MET A 338 5.29 -44.48 10.22
CA MET A 338 4.42 -45.25 9.33
C MET A 338 5.09 -45.57 7.98
N LEU A 339 5.79 -44.61 7.38
CA LEU A 339 6.52 -44.81 6.12
C LEU A 339 7.65 -45.84 6.28
N THR A 340 8.34 -45.84 7.41
CA THR A 340 9.39 -46.82 7.71
C THR A 340 8.81 -48.23 7.78
N ASP A 341 7.67 -48.40 8.45
CA ASP A 341 6.97 -49.68 8.57
C ASP A 341 6.41 -50.16 7.22
N LEU A 342 5.86 -49.25 6.41
CA LEU A 342 5.25 -49.57 5.11
C LEU A 342 6.27 -49.89 4.02
N LEU A 343 7.37 -49.13 3.94
CA LEU A 343 8.40 -49.33 2.92
C LEU A 343 9.24 -50.58 3.22
N GLY A 344 9.44 -50.90 4.50
CA GLY A 344 10.26 -52.02 4.94
C GLY A 344 11.76 -51.74 4.86
N THR A 345 12.55 -52.68 5.37
CA THR A 345 14.01 -52.53 5.53
C THR A 345 14.78 -52.63 4.21
N GLY A 346 14.20 -53.25 3.17
CA GLY A 346 14.84 -53.45 1.86
C GLY A 346 14.77 -52.25 0.91
N THR A 347 14.00 -51.20 1.23
CA THR A 347 13.88 -50.02 0.37
C THR A 347 15.17 -49.23 0.32
N SER A 348 15.54 -48.79 -0.88
CA SER A 348 16.73 -47.97 -1.10
C SER A 348 16.65 -46.65 -0.32
N ASN A 349 17.81 -46.16 0.13
CA ASN A 349 17.87 -44.90 0.87
C ASN A 349 17.39 -43.71 0.03
N VAL A 350 17.58 -43.75 -1.29
CA VAL A 350 17.07 -42.72 -2.21
C VAL A 350 15.55 -42.58 -2.10
N VAL A 351 14.83 -43.70 -2.16
CA VAL A 351 13.36 -43.70 -2.06
C VAL A 351 12.93 -43.25 -0.66
N ARG A 352 13.62 -43.72 0.39
CA ARG A 352 13.32 -43.33 1.77
C ARG A 352 13.49 -41.83 2.00
N SER A 353 14.62 -41.25 1.60
CA SER A 353 14.88 -39.81 1.68
C SER A 353 13.89 -38.99 0.85
N ALA A 354 13.42 -39.51 -0.29
CA ALA A 354 12.42 -38.82 -1.11
C ALA A 354 11.07 -38.72 -0.40
N PHE A 355 10.61 -39.80 0.24
CA PHE A 355 9.38 -39.78 1.03
C PHE A 355 9.52 -38.94 2.32
N GLN A 356 10.68 -38.98 2.98
CA GLN A 356 10.96 -38.15 4.16
C GLN A 356 10.98 -36.66 3.79
N GLY A 357 11.68 -36.27 2.73
CA GLY A 357 11.67 -34.89 2.25
C GLY A 357 10.29 -34.44 1.79
N LEU A 358 9.51 -35.33 1.15
CA LEU A 358 8.12 -35.04 0.80
C LEU A 358 7.25 -34.82 2.06
N ASN A 359 7.40 -35.66 3.08
CA ASN A 359 6.68 -35.53 4.34
C ASN A 359 7.01 -34.23 5.06
N ALA A 360 8.30 -33.91 5.19
CA ALA A 360 8.77 -32.66 5.81
C ALA A 360 8.23 -31.44 5.05
N GLY A 361 8.48 -31.34 3.74
CA GLY A 361 8.01 -30.22 2.94
C GLY A 361 6.48 -30.08 2.91
N PHE A 362 5.72 -31.18 2.80
CA PHE A 362 4.27 -31.12 2.84
C PHE A 362 3.73 -30.69 4.21
N THR A 363 4.22 -31.33 5.28
CA THR A 363 3.72 -31.13 6.65
C THR A 363 4.04 -29.72 7.12
N GLU A 364 5.30 -29.31 7.00
CA GLU A 364 5.74 -27.99 7.46
C GLU A 364 5.07 -26.85 6.70
N GLU A 365 5.03 -26.92 5.36
CA GLU A 365 4.41 -25.86 4.56
C GLU A 365 2.89 -25.81 4.75
N THR A 366 2.24 -26.95 5.03
CA THR A 366 0.81 -26.96 5.42
C THR A 366 0.61 -26.17 6.69
N ILE A 367 1.37 -26.46 7.75
CA ILE A 367 1.16 -25.88 9.08
C ILE A 367 1.54 -24.40 9.12
N LYS A 368 2.64 -24.03 8.46
CA LYS A 368 3.01 -22.62 8.24
C LYS A 368 1.92 -21.91 7.42
N GLY A 369 1.46 -22.55 6.34
CA GLY A 369 0.42 -22.07 5.45
C GLY A 369 -0.94 -21.88 6.13
N LEU A 370 -1.28 -22.67 7.15
CA LEU A 370 -2.50 -22.47 7.94
C LEU A 370 -2.48 -21.12 8.69
N GLY A 371 -1.32 -20.68 9.19
CA GLY A 371 -1.19 -19.36 9.80
C GLY A 371 -1.38 -18.24 8.81
N LEU A 372 -0.82 -18.40 7.61
CA LEU A 372 -0.99 -17.45 6.53
C LEU A 372 -2.45 -17.40 6.04
N LEU A 373 -3.10 -18.56 5.89
CA LEU A 373 -4.52 -18.65 5.56
C LEU A 373 -5.41 -18.05 6.64
N LEU A 374 -5.05 -18.18 7.91
CA LEU A 374 -5.76 -17.55 9.02
C LEU A 374 -5.74 -16.03 8.88
N LEU A 375 -4.56 -15.44 8.64
CA LEU A 375 -4.42 -14.00 8.38
C LEU A 375 -5.22 -13.60 7.12
N PHE A 376 -5.12 -14.38 6.04
CA PHE A 376 -5.86 -14.14 4.80
C PHE A 376 -7.39 -14.19 4.99
N VAL A 377 -7.93 -15.07 5.83
CA VAL A 377 -9.39 -15.17 6.02
C VAL A 377 -9.89 -14.11 6.99
N ILE A 378 -9.16 -13.86 8.09
CA ILE A 378 -9.62 -12.98 9.17
C ILE A 378 -9.35 -11.51 8.86
N LEU A 379 -8.14 -11.18 8.40
CA LEU A 379 -7.68 -9.80 8.23
C LEU A 379 -7.80 -9.36 6.77
N ARG A 380 -9.02 -9.47 6.23
CA ARG A 380 -9.26 -9.25 4.80
C ARG A 380 -8.93 -7.84 4.31
N ASP A 381 -9.08 -6.84 5.18
CA ASP A 381 -8.79 -5.44 4.86
C ASP A 381 -7.32 -5.06 5.08
N GLU A 382 -6.50 -5.98 5.62
CA GLU A 382 -5.08 -5.73 5.86
C GLU A 382 -4.21 -6.62 4.98
N PHE A 383 -4.58 -7.89 4.81
CA PHE A 383 -3.98 -8.76 3.81
C PHE A 383 -4.78 -8.63 2.51
N ASP A 384 -4.52 -7.61 1.72
CA ASP A 384 -5.32 -7.29 0.54
C ASP A 384 -4.54 -7.32 -0.78
N ASN A 385 -3.21 -7.40 -0.74
CA ASN A 385 -2.38 -7.40 -1.93
C ASN A 385 -1.25 -8.46 -1.89
N VAL A 386 -0.43 -8.48 -2.95
CA VAL A 386 0.68 -9.44 -3.14
C VAL A 386 1.85 -9.17 -2.18
N THR A 387 2.14 -7.91 -1.89
CA THR A 387 3.23 -7.50 -0.99
C THR A 387 2.95 -8.02 0.43
N ASP A 388 1.73 -7.83 0.94
CA ASP A 388 1.29 -8.32 2.25
C ASP A 388 1.46 -9.83 2.35
N GLY A 389 1.01 -10.56 1.32
CA GLY A 389 1.12 -12.01 1.27
C GLY A 389 2.56 -12.50 1.34
N ILE A 390 3.48 -11.82 0.64
CA ILE A 390 4.92 -12.11 0.72
C ILE A 390 5.44 -11.76 2.12
N VAL A 391 5.10 -10.60 2.66
CA VAL A 391 5.58 -10.11 3.97
C VAL A 391 5.20 -11.07 5.09
N TYR A 392 3.92 -11.44 5.19
CA TYR A 392 3.45 -12.37 6.21
C TYR A 392 4.05 -13.77 6.06
N ALA A 393 4.15 -14.27 4.84
CA ALA A 393 4.75 -15.57 4.58
C ALA A 393 6.24 -15.62 4.93
N VAL A 394 7.00 -14.58 4.54
CA VAL A 394 8.42 -14.47 4.86
C VAL A 394 8.65 -14.45 6.36
N LEU A 395 7.82 -13.75 7.12
CA LEU A 395 7.91 -13.67 8.59
C LEU A 395 7.56 -14.99 9.27
N ILE A 396 6.51 -15.69 8.84
CA ILE A 396 6.19 -17.03 9.33
C ILE A 396 7.35 -17.99 9.07
N GLY A 397 7.87 -18.00 7.83
CA GLY A 397 9.03 -18.82 7.46
C GLY A 397 10.27 -18.49 8.29
N ALA A 398 10.52 -17.20 8.57
CA ALA A 398 11.66 -16.77 9.37
C ALA A 398 11.58 -17.22 10.84
N GLY A 399 10.38 -17.12 11.43
CA GLY A 399 10.14 -17.60 12.79
C GLY A 399 10.35 -19.10 12.91
N PHE A 400 9.81 -19.87 11.96
CA PHE A 400 10.01 -21.31 11.90
C PHE A 400 11.49 -21.65 11.75
N ALA A 401 12.16 -21.06 10.77
CA ALA A 401 13.59 -21.28 10.51
C ALA A 401 14.45 -20.98 11.73
N MET A 402 14.14 -19.93 12.50
CA MET A 402 14.91 -19.59 13.70
C MET A 402 14.90 -20.73 14.73
N VAL A 403 13.72 -21.32 14.99
CA VAL A 403 13.57 -22.37 15.99
C VAL A 403 14.01 -23.74 15.46
N GLU A 404 13.80 -24.00 14.17
CA GLU A 404 14.25 -25.24 13.54
C GLU A 404 15.79 -25.31 13.45
N ASN A 405 16.45 -24.20 13.08
CA ASN A 405 17.91 -24.08 13.13
C ASN A 405 18.48 -24.21 14.55
N PHE A 406 17.73 -23.87 15.60
CA PHE A 406 18.20 -24.02 16.98
C PHE A 406 18.68 -25.46 17.25
N ARG A 407 17.91 -26.46 16.83
CA ARG A 407 18.25 -27.88 17.03
C ARG A 407 19.58 -28.25 16.34
N TYR A 408 19.74 -27.87 15.08
CA TYR A 408 20.96 -28.16 14.31
C TYR A 408 22.20 -27.53 14.94
N PHE A 409 22.11 -26.29 15.40
CA PHE A 409 23.24 -25.63 16.06
C PHE A 409 23.47 -26.13 17.49
N ALA A 410 22.45 -26.63 18.18
CA ALA A 410 22.61 -27.19 19.51
C ALA A 410 23.36 -28.54 19.49
N VAL A 411 23.06 -29.38 18.49
CA VAL A 411 23.58 -30.76 18.41
C VAL A 411 24.82 -30.85 17.50
N ASP A 412 24.77 -30.28 16.30
CA ASP A 412 25.75 -30.59 15.25
C ASP A 412 26.88 -29.55 15.16
N PHE A 413 26.76 -28.40 15.83
CA PHE A 413 27.69 -27.26 15.64
C PHE A 413 29.13 -27.57 16.00
N ARG A 414 29.38 -28.41 17.02
CA ARG A 414 30.74 -28.77 17.42
C ARG A 414 31.45 -29.61 16.36
N GLN A 415 30.69 -30.43 15.63
CA GLN A 415 31.22 -31.36 14.64
C GLN A 415 31.30 -30.70 13.25
N PHE A 416 30.31 -29.88 12.90
CA PHE A 416 30.14 -29.34 11.54
C PHE A 416 29.90 -27.81 11.51
N PRO A 417 30.72 -26.97 12.18
CA PRO A 417 30.42 -25.54 12.32
C PRO A 417 30.45 -24.80 10.99
N VAL A 418 31.47 -25.05 10.16
CA VAL A 418 31.62 -24.41 8.84
C VAL A 418 30.45 -24.76 7.93
N PHE A 419 30.06 -26.04 7.93
CA PHE A 419 28.95 -26.52 7.12
C PHE A 419 27.63 -25.84 7.52
N LEU A 420 27.29 -25.83 8.81
CA LEU A 420 26.05 -25.20 9.28
C LEU A 420 26.03 -23.70 8.98
N ILE A 421 27.14 -23.00 9.18
CA ILE A 421 27.21 -21.57 8.88
C ILE A 421 27.04 -21.32 7.37
N VAL A 422 27.79 -22.00 6.50
CA VAL A 422 27.74 -21.73 5.07
C VAL A 422 26.40 -22.19 4.48
N TYR A 423 26.00 -23.45 4.73
CA TYR A 423 24.80 -24.02 4.11
C TYR A 423 23.51 -23.47 4.71
N ARG A 424 23.36 -23.39 6.05
CA ARG A 424 22.09 -22.96 6.66
C ARG A 424 21.99 -21.44 6.85
N ILE A 425 23.10 -20.74 7.12
CA ILE A 425 23.07 -19.30 7.49
C ILE A 425 23.50 -18.38 6.33
N VAL A 426 24.38 -18.81 5.43
CA VAL A 426 24.77 -17.97 4.27
C VAL A 426 23.89 -18.28 3.07
N LEU A 427 23.74 -19.54 2.71
CA LEU A 427 22.90 -19.96 1.59
C LEU A 427 21.43 -20.07 2.03
N GLY A 428 21.14 -20.91 3.04
CA GLY A 428 19.79 -21.27 3.45
C GLY A 428 19.01 -20.23 4.26
N TRP A 429 19.56 -19.04 4.52
CA TRP A 429 18.93 -18.08 5.45
C TRP A 429 17.54 -17.62 5.02
N LEU A 430 17.24 -17.62 3.72
CA LEU A 430 15.92 -17.31 3.18
C LEU A 430 15.09 -18.55 2.79
N GLY A 431 15.56 -19.77 3.05
CA GLY A 431 14.93 -21.02 2.56
C GLY A 431 13.45 -21.12 2.89
N HIS A 432 13.12 -21.34 4.18
CA HIS A 432 11.73 -21.44 4.62
C HIS A 432 10.88 -20.20 4.31
N SER A 433 11.47 -19.00 4.36
CA SER A 433 10.78 -17.77 3.97
C SER A 433 10.42 -17.76 2.48
N THR A 434 11.30 -18.27 1.62
CA THR A 434 11.09 -18.36 0.17
C THR A 434 10.00 -19.36 -0.17
N PHE A 435 10.04 -20.54 0.45
CA PHE A 435 9.06 -21.61 0.19
C PHE A 435 7.65 -21.09 0.46
N LEU A 436 7.41 -20.56 1.65
CA LEU A 436 6.09 -20.07 2.01
C LEU A 436 5.70 -18.80 1.24
N ALA A 437 6.66 -17.95 0.86
CA ALA A 437 6.39 -16.75 0.07
C ALA A 437 5.80 -17.06 -1.32
N CYS A 438 6.09 -18.22 -1.90
CA CYS A 438 5.41 -18.69 -3.12
C CYS A 438 3.89 -18.83 -2.91
N PHE A 439 3.48 -19.39 -1.76
CA PHE A 439 2.07 -19.48 -1.39
C PHE A 439 1.47 -18.12 -1.02
N GLY A 440 2.21 -17.29 -0.29
CA GLY A 440 1.80 -15.93 0.08
C GLY A 440 1.56 -15.01 -1.12
N ALA A 441 2.47 -15.00 -2.09
CA ALA A 441 2.29 -14.23 -3.32
C ALA A 441 1.04 -14.68 -4.10
N ALA A 442 0.77 -15.99 -4.12
CA ALA A 442 -0.42 -16.54 -4.78
C ALA A 442 -1.72 -16.15 -4.06
N LEU A 443 -1.75 -16.15 -2.73
CA LEU A 443 -2.88 -15.68 -1.93
C LEU A 443 -3.13 -14.18 -2.12
N GLY A 444 -2.09 -13.37 -2.09
CA GLY A 444 -2.21 -11.92 -2.34
C GLY A 444 -2.72 -11.62 -3.74
N TYR A 445 -2.25 -12.35 -4.76
CA TYR A 445 -2.70 -12.17 -6.15
C TYR A 445 -4.21 -12.40 -6.31
N VAL A 446 -4.77 -13.42 -5.64
CA VAL A 446 -6.19 -13.75 -5.80
C VAL A 446 -7.13 -12.75 -5.13
N ARG A 447 -6.64 -11.82 -4.31
CA ARG A 447 -7.46 -10.72 -3.78
C ARG A 447 -8.05 -9.84 -4.87
N HIS A 448 -7.31 -9.66 -5.96
CA HIS A 448 -7.73 -8.82 -7.08
C HIS A 448 -8.40 -9.60 -8.20
N THR A 449 -8.57 -10.93 -8.08
CA THR A 449 -9.22 -11.75 -9.09
C THR A 449 -10.69 -12.03 -8.74
N ARG A 450 -11.59 -11.78 -9.70
CA ARG A 450 -13.02 -12.13 -9.57
C ARG A 450 -13.35 -13.51 -10.12
N VAL A 451 -12.38 -14.20 -10.73
CA VAL A 451 -12.59 -15.48 -11.40
C VAL A 451 -12.47 -16.62 -10.39
N ARG A 452 -13.60 -17.26 -10.06
CA ARG A 452 -13.69 -18.27 -8.98
C ARG A 452 -12.69 -19.42 -9.10
N TRP A 453 -12.48 -19.97 -10.29
CA TRP A 453 -11.52 -21.08 -10.45
C TRP A 453 -10.08 -20.62 -10.20
N ARG A 454 -9.73 -19.37 -10.57
CA ARG A 454 -8.40 -18.78 -10.31
C ARG A 454 -8.16 -18.59 -8.82
N GLN A 455 -9.21 -18.30 -8.05
CA GLN A 455 -9.15 -18.18 -6.59
C GLN A 455 -8.76 -19.49 -5.89
N ILE A 456 -8.89 -20.64 -6.56
CA ILE A 456 -8.52 -21.96 -6.03
C ILE A 456 -7.21 -22.45 -6.65
N VAL A 457 -7.10 -22.37 -7.98
CA VAL A 457 -5.95 -22.93 -8.71
C VAL A 457 -4.66 -22.17 -8.42
N ILE A 458 -4.72 -20.84 -8.30
CA ILE A 458 -3.50 -20.03 -8.09
C ILE A 458 -2.90 -20.27 -6.70
N PRO A 459 -3.67 -20.22 -5.59
CA PRO A 459 -3.13 -20.54 -4.26
C PRO A 459 -2.67 -21.99 -4.17
N LEU A 460 -3.39 -22.93 -4.79
CA LEU A 460 -2.96 -24.33 -4.83
C LEU A 460 -1.62 -24.48 -5.58
N ALA A 461 -1.44 -23.81 -6.71
CA ALA A 461 -0.17 -23.83 -7.43
C ALA A 461 0.97 -23.22 -6.59
N GLY A 462 0.74 -22.08 -5.92
CA GLY A 462 1.71 -21.47 -5.01
C GLY A 462 2.10 -22.40 -3.85
N TYR A 463 1.12 -23.09 -3.27
CA TYR A 463 1.33 -24.09 -2.22
C TYR A 463 2.12 -25.30 -2.73
N LEU A 464 1.77 -25.85 -3.89
CA LEU A 464 2.51 -26.98 -4.48
C LEU A 464 3.96 -26.62 -4.85
N ILE A 465 4.21 -25.38 -5.27
CA ILE A 465 5.57 -24.85 -5.47
C ILE A 465 6.31 -24.78 -4.14
N ALA A 466 5.68 -24.29 -3.07
CA ALA A 466 6.27 -24.24 -1.73
C ALA A 466 6.70 -25.63 -1.27
N VAL A 467 5.77 -26.59 -1.31
CA VAL A 467 6.03 -27.99 -0.94
C VAL A 467 7.12 -28.59 -1.82
N GLY A 468 7.04 -28.42 -3.14
CA GLY A 468 8.01 -29.00 -4.07
C GLY A 468 9.43 -28.47 -3.86
N LEU A 469 9.59 -27.16 -3.64
CA LEU A 469 10.90 -26.55 -3.36
C LEU A 469 11.47 -27.06 -2.03
N HIS A 470 10.64 -27.10 -1.00
CA HIS A 470 11.06 -27.54 0.32
C HIS A 470 11.42 -29.04 0.34
N SER A 471 10.55 -29.88 -0.21
CA SER A 471 10.78 -31.32 -0.29
C SER A 471 12.02 -31.67 -1.12
N PHE A 472 12.31 -30.90 -2.16
CA PHE A 472 13.55 -31.07 -2.93
C PHE A 472 14.79 -30.73 -2.09
N PHE A 473 14.75 -29.60 -1.38
CA PHE A 473 15.84 -29.15 -0.50
C PHE A 473 16.15 -30.20 0.59
N ASP A 474 15.12 -30.71 1.23
CA ASP A 474 15.27 -31.75 2.27
C ASP A 474 15.72 -33.08 1.69
N PHE A 475 15.20 -33.48 0.54
CA PHE A 475 15.64 -34.69 -0.14
C PHE A 475 17.16 -34.68 -0.42
N VAL A 476 17.68 -33.57 -0.96
CA VAL A 476 19.12 -33.44 -1.23
C VAL A 476 19.92 -33.45 0.07
N THR A 477 19.44 -32.75 1.10
CA THR A 477 20.06 -32.73 2.43
C THR A 477 20.15 -34.12 3.07
N PHE A 478 19.04 -34.86 3.06
CA PHE A 478 18.97 -36.21 3.62
C PHE A 478 19.84 -37.18 2.82
N GLN A 479 19.84 -37.09 1.50
CA GLN A 479 20.71 -37.92 0.66
C GLN A 479 22.19 -37.65 0.88
N ALA A 480 22.59 -36.38 1.01
CA ALA A 480 23.95 -36.02 1.36
C ALA A 480 24.33 -36.59 2.74
N SER A 481 23.47 -36.44 3.74
CA SER A 481 23.69 -36.98 5.08
C SER A 481 23.84 -38.51 5.07
N VAL A 482 22.97 -39.23 4.37
CA VAL A 482 23.06 -40.70 4.23
C VAL A 482 24.37 -41.10 3.53
N ALA A 483 24.76 -40.41 2.46
CA ALA A 483 25.97 -40.75 1.72
C ALA A 483 27.24 -40.56 2.57
N LEU A 484 27.31 -39.46 3.33
CA LEU A 484 28.43 -39.16 4.23
C LEU A 484 28.52 -40.17 5.37
N ASN A 485 27.39 -40.53 5.98
CA ASN A 485 27.33 -41.52 7.07
C ASN A 485 27.68 -42.93 6.59
N ALA A 486 27.29 -43.29 5.37
CA ALA A 486 27.63 -44.59 4.77
C ALA A 486 29.09 -44.70 4.34
N ASN A 487 29.78 -43.57 4.12
CA ASN A 487 31.18 -43.55 3.66
C ASN A 487 32.06 -42.59 4.50
N PRO A 488 32.21 -42.83 5.82
CA PRO A 488 32.97 -41.92 6.68
C PRO A 488 34.42 -41.76 6.19
N GLY A 489 34.88 -40.51 6.09
CA GLY A 489 36.25 -40.18 5.67
C GLY A 489 36.54 -40.27 4.17
N ASN A 490 35.56 -40.66 3.34
CA ASN A 490 35.74 -40.70 1.89
C ASN A 490 35.68 -39.28 1.28
N ALA A 491 36.85 -38.76 0.89
CA ALA A 491 36.98 -37.40 0.35
C ALA A 491 36.13 -37.14 -0.92
N TYR A 492 35.94 -38.15 -1.77
CA TYR A 492 35.14 -38.01 -2.99
C TYR A 492 33.65 -37.87 -2.68
N VAL A 493 33.13 -38.70 -1.76
CA VAL A 493 31.73 -38.61 -1.30
C VAL A 493 31.48 -37.30 -0.58
N SER A 494 32.43 -36.84 0.25
CA SER A 494 32.37 -35.53 0.90
C SER A 494 32.31 -34.39 -0.10
N PHE A 495 33.16 -34.43 -1.13
CA PHE A 495 33.18 -33.41 -2.18
C PHE A 495 31.88 -33.38 -2.99
N LEU A 496 31.39 -34.55 -3.45
CA LEU A 496 30.13 -34.63 -4.19
C LEU A 496 28.93 -34.17 -3.35
N SER A 497 28.89 -34.53 -2.07
CA SER A 497 27.83 -34.09 -1.15
C SER A 497 27.84 -32.58 -0.98
N LEU A 498 29.03 -31.97 -0.84
CA LEU A 498 29.17 -30.52 -0.78
C LEU A 498 28.68 -29.84 -2.07
N VAL A 499 29.06 -30.36 -3.24
CA VAL A 499 28.60 -29.84 -4.54
C VAL A 499 27.08 -29.96 -4.68
N ALA A 500 26.50 -31.09 -4.28
CA ALA A 500 25.06 -31.30 -4.29
C ALA A 500 24.34 -30.29 -3.40
N LEU A 501 24.82 -30.08 -2.17
CA LEU A 501 24.24 -29.14 -1.20
C LEU A 501 24.37 -27.67 -1.66
N ILE A 502 25.47 -27.30 -2.33
CA ILE A 502 25.58 -25.96 -2.93
C ILE A 502 24.61 -25.83 -4.12
N GLY A 503 24.54 -26.85 -4.97
CA GLY A 503 23.62 -26.89 -6.12
C GLY A 503 22.15 -26.90 -5.73
N ASP A 504 21.83 -27.44 -4.56
CA ASP A 504 20.50 -27.47 -3.96
C ASP A 504 19.92 -26.07 -3.71
N TYR A 505 20.78 -25.05 -3.60
CA TYR A 505 20.34 -23.67 -3.48
C TYR A 505 19.85 -23.05 -4.80
N ILE A 506 20.11 -23.68 -5.95
CA ILE A 506 19.73 -23.12 -7.26
C ILE A 506 18.20 -22.94 -7.39
N PRO A 507 17.34 -23.95 -7.10
CA PRO A 507 15.88 -23.76 -7.20
C PRO A 507 15.32 -22.70 -6.24
N PRO A 508 15.67 -22.66 -4.94
CA PRO A 508 15.29 -21.57 -4.04
C PRO A 508 15.75 -20.20 -4.55
N PHE A 509 16.96 -20.08 -5.08
CA PHE A 509 17.46 -18.83 -5.64
C PHE A 509 16.64 -18.35 -6.85
N LEU A 510 16.28 -19.24 -7.76
CA LEU A 510 15.40 -18.90 -8.89
C LEU A 510 14.01 -18.44 -8.41
N ALA A 511 13.45 -19.11 -7.39
CA ALA A 511 12.20 -18.70 -6.76
C ALA A 511 12.32 -17.30 -6.12
N GLN A 512 13.43 -17.00 -5.43
CA GLN A 512 13.70 -15.68 -4.86
C GLN A 512 13.78 -14.60 -5.93
N MET A 513 14.45 -14.85 -7.06
CA MET A 513 14.53 -13.89 -8.17
C MET A 513 13.15 -13.63 -8.79
N PHE A 514 12.32 -14.67 -8.92
CA PHE A 514 10.96 -14.54 -9.40
C PHE A 514 10.05 -13.78 -8.41
N LEU A 515 10.15 -14.08 -7.11
CA LEU A 515 9.44 -13.35 -6.06
C LEU A 515 9.86 -11.88 -6.01
N LEU A 516 11.15 -11.59 -6.16
CA LEU A 516 11.65 -10.21 -6.25
C LEU A 516 11.06 -9.47 -7.45
N TYR A 517 10.99 -10.13 -8.62
CA TYR A 517 10.33 -9.56 -9.79
C TYR A 517 8.84 -9.25 -9.53
N ILE A 518 8.10 -10.20 -8.93
CA ILE A 518 6.70 -10.02 -8.55
C ILE A 518 6.57 -8.83 -7.59
N LEU A 519 7.42 -8.77 -6.57
CA LEU A 519 7.41 -7.70 -5.58
C LEU A 519 7.69 -6.32 -6.18
N ILE A 520 8.66 -6.21 -7.10
CA ILE A 520 8.92 -4.94 -7.80
C ILE A 520 7.69 -4.51 -8.60
N LYS A 521 6.97 -5.46 -9.23
CA LYS A 521 5.73 -5.17 -9.94
C LYS A 521 4.59 -4.78 -9.00
N ALA A 522 4.48 -5.43 -7.83
CA ALA A 522 3.50 -5.09 -6.81
C ALA A 522 3.73 -3.67 -6.27
N LEU A 523 4.95 -3.33 -5.88
CA LEU A 523 5.31 -1.98 -5.41
C LEU A 523 5.08 -0.89 -6.48
N ALA A 524 5.32 -1.21 -7.76
CA ALA A 524 5.02 -0.29 -8.85
C ALA A 524 3.50 -0.09 -9.04
N HIS A 525 2.71 -1.13 -8.79
CA HIS A 525 1.26 -1.06 -8.80
C HIS A 525 0.72 -0.22 -7.63
N GLU A 526 1.24 -0.43 -6.42
CA GLU A 526 0.93 0.36 -5.22
C GLU A 526 1.18 1.86 -5.45
N ALA A 527 2.35 2.21 -6.00
CA ALA A 527 2.66 3.60 -6.35
C ALA A 527 1.68 4.18 -7.39
N ALA A 528 1.21 3.35 -8.33
CA ALA A 528 0.21 3.76 -9.31
C ALA A 528 -1.17 3.97 -8.68
N VAL A 529 -1.56 3.14 -7.70
CA VAL A 529 -2.79 3.29 -6.90
C VAL A 529 -2.77 4.61 -6.13
N ILE A 530 -1.67 4.89 -5.41
CA ILE A 530 -1.50 6.15 -4.66
C ILE A 530 -1.68 7.36 -5.60
N ARG A 531 -1.00 7.32 -6.75
CA ARG A 531 -1.07 8.40 -7.74
C ARG A 531 -2.48 8.61 -8.30
N GLU A 532 -3.21 7.53 -8.56
CA GLU A 532 -4.57 7.62 -9.10
C GLU A 532 -5.56 8.14 -8.07
N PHE A 533 -5.60 7.51 -6.89
CA PHE A 533 -6.71 7.72 -5.95
C PHE A 533 -6.53 8.92 -5.02
N LEU A 534 -5.30 9.43 -4.87
CA LEU A 534 -5.04 10.69 -4.15
C LEU A 534 -5.25 11.94 -5.00
N ALA A 535 -5.24 11.84 -6.33
CA ALA A 535 -5.35 13.01 -7.21
C ALA A 535 -6.58 13.88 -6.88
N VAL A 536 -7.74 13.25 -6.67
CA VAL A 536 -8.98 13.96 -6.30
C VAL A 536 -8.92 14.58 -4.90
N GLU A 537 -8.25 13.91 -3.95
CA GLU A 537 -8.12 14.43 -2.58
C GLU A 537 -7.21 15.67 -2.51
N VAL A 538 -6.34 15.87 -3.52
CA VAL A 538 -5.59 17.12 -3.70
C VAL A 538 -6.50 18.24 -4.18
N SER A 539 -7.37 17.96 -5.16
CA SER A 539 -8.36 18.92 -5.66
C SER A 539 -9.29 19.40 -4.55
N ASP A 540 -9.70 18.49 -3.66
CA ASP A 540 -10.56 18.77 -2.50
C ASP A 540 -9.82 19.44 -1.32
N GLY A 541 -8.50 19.60 -1.41
CA GLY A 541 -7.66 20.20 -0.37
C GLY A 541 -7.46 19.31 0.88
N VAL A 542 -7.84 18.03 0.81
CA VAL A 542 -7.58 17.05 1.89
C VAL A 542 -6.11 16.66 1.92
N VAL A 543 -5.47 16.49 0.75
CA VAL A 543 -4.03 16.19 0.62
C VAL A 543 -3.33 17.38 -0.03
N LYS A 544 -2.14 17.77 0.44
CA LYS A 544 -1.40 18.87 -0.18
C LYS A 544 -0.65 18.41 -1.42
N VAL A 545 -0.30 19.37 -2.28
CA VAL A 545 0.42 19.16 -3.53
C VAL A 545 1.82 18.55 -3.29
N ASP A 546 2.53 19.03 -2.28
CA ASP A 546 3.85 18.52 -1.89
C ASP A 546 3.77 17.11 -1.28
N GLU A 547 2.76 16.86 -0.44
CA GLU A 547 2.46 15.54 0.12
C GLU A 547 2.16 14.54 -1.02
N TYR A 548 1.28 14.89 -1.96
CA TYR A 548 0.96 14.04 -3.12
C TYR A 548 2.17 13.69 -3.99
N ALA A 549 3.05 14.66 -4.28
CA ALA A 549 4.26 14.41 -5.06
C ALA A 549 5.25 13.50 -4.29
N LEU A 550 5.35 13.69 -2.97
CA LEU A 550 6.24 12.92 -2.10
C LEU A 550 5.80 11.45 -1.94
N LEU A 551 4.50 11.21 -1.74
CA LEU A 551 3.96 9.89 -1.40
C LEU A 551 4.12 8.86 -2.52
N GLN A 552 4.29 9.29 -3.76
CA GLN A 552 4.51 8.41 -4.91
C GLN A 552 5.90 7.76 -4.91
N ASN A 553 6.85 8.30 -4.14
CA ASN A 553 8.21 7.76 -4.05
C ASN A 553 8.60 7.47 -2.60
N SER A 554 8.58 6.19 -2.24
CA SER A 554 8.90 5.71 -0.89
C SER A 554 10.29 6.13 -0.38
N PHE A 555 11.30 6.25 -1.26
CA PHE A 555 12.64 6.71 -0.85
C PHE A 555 12.65 8.19 -0.50
N GLN A 556 11.99 9.03 -1.31
CA GLN A 556 11.87 10.46 -1.03
C GLN A 556 11.08 10.69 0.26
N ARG A 557 9.96 9.97 0.45
CA ARG A 557 9.17 9.98 1.69
C ARG A 557 10.02 9.62 2.91
N THR A 558 10.75 8.50 2.85
CA THR A 558 11.62 8.07 3.95
C THR A 558 12.71 9.09 4.26
N ARG A 559 13.28 9.74 3.24
CA ARG A 559 14.25 10.82 3.42
C ARG A 559 13.61 12.04 4.09
N ALA A 560 12.39 12.41 3.72
CA ALA A 560 11.65 13.50 4.33
C ALA A 560 11.31 13.19 5.81
N GLU A 561 10.81 11.99 6.10
CA GLU A 561 10.56 11.49 7.47
C GLU A 561 11.83 11.60 8.33
N ARG A 562 12.98 11.13 7.83
CA ARG A 562 14.26 11.21 8.56
C ARG A 562 14.70 12.65 8.84
N ARG A 563 14.46 13.58 7.91
CA ARG A 563 14.75 15.01 8.16
C ARG A 563 13.88 15.56 9.29
N VAL A 564 12.59 15.22 9.33
CA VAL A 564 11.70 15.62 10.44
C VAL A 564 12.20 15.05 11.77
N LEU A 565 12.64 13.79 11.80
CA LEU A 565 13.22 13.20 13.01
C LEU A 565 14.45 13.99 13.50
N GLN A 566 15.32 14.39 12.58
CA GLN A 566 16.54 15.14 12.89
C GLN A 566 16.25 16.59 13.32
N GLN A 567 15.25 17.24 12.74
CA GLN A 567 14.99 18.67 12.94
C GLN A 567 13.95 18.95 14.03
N SER A 568 12.93 18.10 14.16
CA SER A 568 11.75 18.31 15.01
C SER A 568 11.54 17.21 16.05
N GLY A 569 12.42 16.20 16.08
CA GLY A 569 12.42 15.15 17.09
C GLY A 569 11.41 14.01 16.84
N TYR A 570 11.44 13.03 17.74
CA TYR A 570 10.76 11.74 17.59
C TYR A 570 9.22 11.84 17.56
N ARG A 571 8.62 12.67 18.43
CA ARG A 571 7.16 12.81 18.48
C ARG A 571 6.59 13.41 17.20
N GLN A 572 7.25 14.43 16.65
CA GLN A 572 6.83 15.04 15.39
C GLN A 572 7.03 14.08 14.21
N TRP A 573 8.13 13.33 14.21
CA TRP A 573 8.36 12.27 13.23
C TRP A 573 7.25 11.22 13.23
N LEU A 574 6.78 10.77 14.41
CA LEU A 574 5.66 9.84 14.50
C LEU A 574 4.37 10.41 13.90
N ARG A 575 4.05 11.69 14.18
CA ARG A 575 2.86 12.35 13.62
C ARG A 575 2.92 12.46 12.10
N VAL A 576 4.06 12.88 11.54
CA VAL A 576 4.26 12.98 10.09
C VAL A 576 4.18 11.60 9.43
N LYS A 577 4.78 10.58 10.07
CA LYS A 577 4.69 9.20 9.61
C LYS A 577 3.23 8.70 9.62
N ALA A 578 2.47 9.00 10.68
CA ALA A 578 1.06 8.65 10.78
C ALA A 578 0.22 9.39 9.72
N LEU A 579 0.51 10.65 9.43
CA LEU A 579 -0.17 11.42 8.37
C LEU A 579 0.02 10.75 7.01
N TYR A 580 1.27 10.48 6.63
CA TYR A 580 1.58 9.85 5.35
C TYR A 580 0.98 8.45 5.21
N GLN A 581 1.01 7.64 6.27
CA GLN A 581 0.36 6.33 6.27
C GLN A 581 -1.17 6.45 6.14
N THR A 582 -1.78 7.45 6.77
CA THR A 582 -3.24 7.69 6.67
C THR A 582 -3.63 8.14 5.26
N GLU A 583 -2.82 8.98 4.61
CA GLU A 583 -3.05 9.39 3.21
C GLU A 583 -2.91 8.20 2.25
N ILE A 584 -1.88 7.38 2.43
CA ILE A 584 -1.70 6.16 1.63
C ILE A 584 -2.87 5.20 1.82
N GLY A 585 -3.27 4.93 3.06
CA GLY A 585 -4.42 4.07 3.37
C GLY A 585 -5.74 4.59 2.78
N LEU A 586 -5.94 5.90 2.70
CA LEU A 586 -7.08 6.49 1.98
C LEU A 586 -7.06 6.12 0.48
N ALA A 587 -5.88 6.15 -0.15
CA ALA A 587 -5.73 5.80 -1.56
C ALA A 587 -6.08 4.33 -1.83
N PHE A 588 -5.51 3.42 -1.03
CA PHE A 588 -5.80 1.98 -1.12
C PHE A 588 -7.26 1.68 -0.82
N ARG A 589 -7.83 2.33 0.20
CA ARG A 589 -9.25 2.16 0.52
C ARG A 589 -10.16 2.54 -0.65
N LYS A 590 -9.92 3.69 -1.29
CA LYS A 590 -10.69 4.12 -2.47
C LYS A 590 -10.50 3.15 -3.65
N TRP A 591 -9.29 2.64 -3.83
CA TRP A 591 -9.03 1.61 -4.83
C TRP A 591 -9.81 0.33 -4.57
N HIS A 592 -9.84 -0.18 -3.34
CA HIS A 592 -10.63 -1.35 -2.97
C HIS A 592 -12.13 -1.16 -3.24
N VAL A 593 -12.68 0.02 -2.91
CA VAL A 593 -14.07 0.34 -3.25
C VAL A 593 -14.28 0.35 -4.77
N SER A 594 -13.35 0.89 -5.56
CA SER A 594 -13.43 0.84 -7.03
C SER A 594 -13.37 -0.60 -7.57
N MET A 595 -12.68 -1.49 -6.85
CA MET A 595 -12.61 -2.93 -7.12
C MET A 595 -13.86 -3.70 -6.65
N GLY A 596 -14.89 -3.01 -6.17
CA GLY A 596 -16.20 -3.58 -5.83
C GLY A 596 -16.30 -4.13 -4.41
N ASP A 597 -15.45 -3.67 -3.50
CA ASP A 597 -15.64 -3.93 -2.08
C ASP A 597 -16.99 -3.43 -1.60
N LYS A 598 -17.65 -4.23 -0.77
CA LYS A 598 -18.96 -3.87 -0.22
C LYS A 598 -18.80 -2.69 0.75
N PRO A 599 -19.76 -1.76 0.78
CA PRO A 599 -19.83 -0.74 1.82
C PRO A 599 -19.75 -1.42 3.20
N LYS A 600 -18.90 -0.88 4.09
CA LYS A 600 -18.83 -1.37 5.47
C LYS A 600 -20.10 -0.90 6.20
N LEU A 601 -20.56 -1.69 7.18
CA LEU A 601 -21.76 -1.37 7.95
C LEU A 601 -21.43 -0.24 8.93
N GLY A 602 -22.19 0.86 8.88
CA GLY A 602 -21.98 2.03 9.73
C GLY A 602 -22.53 3.32 9.11
N TYR A 603 -22.69 4.36 9.94
CA TYR A 603 -23.16 5.68 9.50
C TYR A 603 -22.11 6.49 8.70
N ARG A 604 -20.81 6.19 8.88
CA ARG A 604 -19.70 6.79 8.12
C ARG A 604 -19.00 5.72 7.30
N GLN A 605 -18.63 6.04 6.07
CA GLN A 605 -17.79 5.16 5.27
C GLN A 605 -16.32 5.30 5.72
N PRO A 606 -15.48 4.25 5.60
CA PRO A 606 -14.09 4.29 6.06
C PRO A 606 -13.27 5.44 5.45
N GLU A 607 -13.55 5.84 4.22
CA GLU A 607 -12.89 6.95 3.52
C GLU A 607 -13.07 8.28 4.28
N ASP A 608 -14.22 8.49 4.91
CA ASP A 608 -14.48 9.70 5.69
C ASP A 608 -13.69 9.71 7.00
N ALA A 609 -13.49 8.54 7.63
CA ALA A 609 -12.64 8.40 8.81
C ALA A 609 -11.18 8.74 8.47
N TYR A 610 -10.68 8.27 7.32
CA TYR A 610 -9.36 8.65 6.81
C TYR A 610 -9.25 10.18 6.61
N ARG A 611 -10.19 10.82 5.92
CA ARG A 611 -10.18 12.28 5.68
C ARG A 611 -10.19 13.07 6.99
N GLN A 612 -10.98 12.64 7.98
CA GLN A 612 -11.01 13.28 9.30
C GLN A 612 -9.68 13.14 10.04
N ARG A 613 -9.08 11.95 10.01
CA ARG A 613 -7.77 11.70 10.63
C ARG A 613 -6.66 12.52 9.97
N ILE A 614 -6.67 12.66 8.64
CA ILE A 614 -5.72 13.51 7.91
C ILE A 614 -5.82 14.97 8.40
N LYS A 615 -7.04 15.52 8.49
CA LYS A 615 -7.26 16.88 8.99
C LYS A 615 -6.77 17.05 10.43
N ARG A 616 -7.08 16.09 11.31
CA ARG A 616 -6.64 16.10 12.72
C ARG A 616 -5.12 16.06 12.84
N LEU A 617 -4.46 15.08 12.22
CA LEU A 617 -3.01 14.92 12.25
C LEU A 617 -2.29 16.16 11.69
N ARG A 618 -2.82 16.75 10.62
CA ARG A 618 -2.26 17.99 10.06
C ARG A 618 -2.37 19.15 11.05
N HIS A 619 -3.50 19.28 11.75
CA HIS A 619 -3.66 20.29 12.79
C HIS A 619 -2.67 20.08 13.94
N GLU A 620 -2.52 18.85 14.44
CA GLU A 620 -1.55 18.50 15.49
C GLU A 620 -0.09 18.78 15.09
N ILE A 621 0.26 18.51 13.83
CA ILE A 621 1.60 18.80 13.28
C ILE A 621 1.85 20.30 13.29
N GLN A 622 0.86 21.12 12.91
CA GLN A 622 0.98 22.58 12.87
C GLN A 622 1.01 23.20 14.27
N THR A 623 0.20 22.70 15.20
CA THR A 623 0.18 23.23 16.58
C THR A 623 1.46 22.88 17.33
N ALA A 624 2.07 21.73 17.06
CA ALA A 624 3.35 21.35 17.67
C ALA A 624 4.58 22.06 17.08
N GLN A 625 4.42 22.76 15.96
CA GLN A 625 5.47 23.60 15.37
C GLN A 625 5.45 25.05 15.86
N ARG A 626 4.36 25.46 16.53
CA ARG A 626 4.24 26.73 17.25
C ARG A 626 4.74 26.55 18.67
#